data_AF-A0A9W9IHG7-F1
#
_entry.id   AF-A0A9W9IHG7-F1
#
_cell.length_a   1.000
_cell.length_b   1.000
_cell.length_c   1.000
_cell.angle_alpha   90.00
_cell.angle_beta   90.00
_cell.angle_gamma   90.00
#
_symmetry.space_group_name_H-M   'P 1'
#
loop_
_entity.id
_entity.type
_entity.pdbx_description
1 polymer ?
#
loop_
_entity_poly.entity_id
_entity_poly.type
_entity_poly.pdbx_seq_one_letter_code
_entity_poly.pdbx_strand_id
1 'polypeptide(L)'
;MNGIFPPDLVVYLLLAPLVTYVFLAHRWSGFLPWYYLSAFCLARIIGGILGIHDPQGLPANIIQSVGVTPLILGLDGLVHEGRVYRNPFHGRILGWSVVTGTTSLMAIALALSITGSLNIFEGHPKPDSLTQWKAGTVLIAVAWAFQVFWSLFSLLSGKGMKGAPGYHGGTALLQGAFVALLFVGVRVIYGMVSVCTQRRDLSPIYGSISVRVILMFLPEALAAITMTLVGIRTRHLRQTKLAS
;
A
#
# COMPACT_ATOMS: atom_id res chain seq x y z
N MET A 1 8.34 15.02 -21.28
CA MET A 1 7.39 15.43 -20.22
C MET A 1 6.96 14.18 -19.47
N ASN A 2 7.05 14.16 -18.14
CA ASN A 2 6.61 13.02 -17.33
C ASN A 2 5.07 12.97 -17.29
N GLY A 3 4.46 12.39 -18.32
CA GLY A 3 3.01 12.39 -18.54
C GLY A 3 2.17 11.61 -17.51
N ILE A 4 2.80 11.04 -16.48
CA ILE A 4 2.13 10.29 -15.42
C ILE A 4 1.61 11.19 -14.29
N PHE A 5 2.20 12.37 -14.08
CA PHE A 5 1.82 13.22 -12.94
C PHE A 5 0.41 13.82 -13.05
N PRO A 6 -0.04 14.32 -14.22
CA PRO A 6 -1.42 14.80 -14.36
C PRO A 6 -2.50 13.73 -14.11
N PRO A 7 -2.46 12.52 -14.71
CA PRO A 7 -3.47 11.49 -14.43
C PRO A 7 -3.39 10.94 -12.99
N ASP A 8 -2.19 10.85 -12.40
CA ASP A 8 -2.02 10.48 -10.99
C ASP A 8 -2.74 11.50 -10.09
N LEU A 9 -2.46 12.79 -10.27
CA LEU A 9 -3.10 13.86 -9.51
C LEU A 9 -4.62 13.85 -9.63
N VAL A 10 -5.16 13.74 -10.85
CA VAL A 10 -6.62 13.75 -11.08
C VAL A 10 -7.28 12.57 -10.37
N VAL A 11 -6.74 11.36 -10.51
CA VAL A 11 -7.34 10.17 -9.88
C VAL A 11 -7.33 10.28 -8.35
N TYR A 12 -6.21 10.70 -7.76
CA TYR A 12 -6.12 10.77 -6.30
C TYR A 12 -6.86 11.97 -5.70
N LEU A 13 -7.04 13.08 -6.44
CA LEU A 13 -7.95 14.15 -6.04
C LEU A 13 -9.41 13.71 -6.02
N LEU A 14 -9.85 12.89 -6.98
CA LEU A 14 -11.20 12.33 -7.00
C LEU A 14 -11.40 11.26 -5.92
N LEU A 15 -10.36 10.46 -5.66
CA LEU A 15 -10.43 9.38 -4.67
C LEU A 15 -10.32 9.89 -3.23
N ALA A 16 -9.61 11.00 -2.98
CA ALA A 16 -9.36 11.53 -1.65
C ALA A 16 -10.66 11.82 -0.85
N PRO A 17 -11.70 12.50 -1.38
CA PRO A 17 -12.95 12.69 -0.67
C PRO A 17 -13.62 11.38 -0.25
N LEU A 18 -13.58 10.36 -1.13
CA LEU A 18 -14.14 9.04 -0.84
C LEU A 18 -13.35 8.32 0.25
N VAL A 19 -12.02 8.39 0.22
CA VAL A 19 -11.15 7.82 1.25
C VAL A 19 -11.36 8.52 2.58
N THR A 20 -11.47 9.86 2.59
CA THR A 20 -11.80 10.64 3.78
C THR A 20 -13.16 10.24 4.34
N TYR A 21 -14.18 10.08 3.49
CA TYR A 21 -15.49 9.61 3.92
C TYR A 21 -15.42 8.22 4.59
N VAL A 22 -14.70 7.26 3.98
CA VAL A 22 -14.49 5.92 4.56
C VAL A 22 -13.74 6.00 5.89
N PHE A 23 -12.66 6.79 5.96
CA PHE A 23 -11.89 7.01 7.17
C PHE A 23 -12.77 7.51 8.32
N LEU A 24 -13.63 8.50 8.05
CA LEU A 24 -14.56 9.04 9.04
C LEU A 24 -15.66 8.03 9.42
N ALA A 25 -16.12 7.19 8.49
CA ALA A 25 -17.14 6.18 8.73
C ALA A 25 -16.66 5.05 9.65
N HIS A 26 -15.43 4.56 9.46
CA HIS A 26 -14.84 3.48 10.27
C HIS A 26 -14.17 3.96 11.56
N ARG A 27 -13.74 5.23 11.61
CA ARG A 27 -13.21 5.94 12.79
C ARG A 27 -12.20 5.08 13.59
N TRP A 28 -12.46 4.83 14.87
CA TRP A 28 -11.53 4.14 15.78
C TRP A 28 -11.46 2.62 15.63
N SER A 29 -12.48 1.96 15.05
CA SER A 29 -12.49 0.49 14.92
C SER A 29 -11.69 -0.01 13.72
N GLY A 30 -11.48 0.84 12.72
CA GLY A 30 -10.72 0.53 11.50
C GLY A 30 -9.61 1.54 11.21
N PHE A 31 -9.07 2.22 12.22
CA PHE A 31 -8.19 3.38 12.00
C PHE A 31 -6.99 3.07 11.08
N LEU A 32 -6.32 1.93 11.27
CA LEU A 32 -5.09 1.55 10.55
C LEU A 32 -5.24 1.56 9.00
N PRO A 33 -6.13 0.75 8.39
CA PRO A 33 -6.23 0.68 6.93
C PRO A 33 -6.51 2.04 6.30
N TRP A 34 -7.44 2.79 6.89
CA TRP A 34 -7.92 4.04 6.33
C TRP A 34 -6.96 5.19 6.56
N TYR A 35 -6.22 5.20 7.68
CA TYR A 35 -5.14 6.15 7.93
C TYR A 35 -4.06 6.02 6.86
N TYR A 36 -3.57 4.79 6.63
CA TYR A 36 -2.51 4.55 5.67
C TYR A 36 -2.97 4.75 4.21
N LEU A 37 -4.23 4.44 3.88
CA LEU A 37 -4.80 4.76 2.57
C LEU A 37 -4.94 6.29 2.35
N SER A 38 -5.28 7.04 3.40
CA SER A 38 -5.29 8.51 3.36
C SER A 38 -3.89 9.07 3.16
N ALA A 39 -2.91 8.54 3.90
CA ALA A 39 -1.50 8.92 3.75
C ALA A 39 -0.98 8.60 2.34
N PHE A 40 -1.37 7.45 1.77
CA PHE A 40 -1.07 7.07 0.40
C PHE A 40 -1.62 8.09 -0.60
N CYS A 41 -2.92 8.42 -0.52
CA CYS A 41 -3.55 9.38 -1.43
C CYS A 41 -2.93 10.78 -1.30
N LEU A 42 -2.62 11.23 -0.08
CA LEU A 42 -1.95 12.50 0.15
C LEU A 42 -0.55 12.53 -0.45
N ALA A 43 0.24 11.48 -0.26
CA ALA A 43 1.56 11.36 -0.87
C ALA A 43 1.46 11.45 -2.40
N ARG A 44 0.45 10.84 -3.01
CA ARG A 44 0.21 10.91 -4.46
C ARG A 44 -0.16 12.29 -4.95
N ILE A 45 -1.06 12.98 -4.26
CA ILE A 45 -1.43 14.36 -4.58
C ILE A 45 -0.20 15.26 -4.52
N ILE A 46 0.58 15.18 -3.43
CA ILE A 46 1.81 15.96 -3.27
C ILE A 46 2.83 15.62 -4.36
N GLY A 47 3.06 14.33 -4.63
CA GLY A 47 3.98 13.88 -5.68
C GLY A 47 3.54 14.34 -7.08
N GLY A 48 2.25 14.32 -7.37
CA GLY A 48 1.66 14.83 -8.62
C GLY A 48 1.84 16.33 -8.78
N ILE A 49 1.54 17.13 -7.75
CA ILE A 49 1.75 18.59 -7.76
C ILE A 49 3.23 18.91 -7.99
N LEU A 50 4.12 18.29 -7.21
CA LEU A 50 5.57 18.50 -7.33
C LEU A 50 6.08 18.09 -8.71
N GLY A 51 5.62 16.96 -9.25
CA GLY A 51 6.04 16.46 -10.55
C GLY A 51 5.49 17.28 -11.74
N ILE A 52 4.40 18.02 -11.57
CA ILE A 52 3.91 18.98 -12.58
C ILE A 52 4.80 20.23 -12.59
N HIS A 53 5.17 20.74 -11.42
CA HIS A 53 6.01 21.93 -11.29
C HIS A 53 7.47 21.66 -11.66
N ASP A 54 8.04 20.56 -11.19
CA ASP A 54 9.40 20.12 -11.48
C ASP A 54 9.40 18.62 -11.84
N PRO A 55 9.24 18.29 -13.14
CA PRO A 55 9.18 16.90 -13.58
C PRO A 55 10.46 16.10 -13.31
N GLN A 56 11.61 16.75 -13.15
CA GLN A 56 12.89 16.09 -12.84
C GLN A 56 13.25 16.21 -11.35
N GLY A 57 12.38 16.83 -10.56
CA GLY A 57 12.59 17.09 -9.15
C GLY A 57 12.80 15.80 -8.36
N LEU A 58 13.89 15.78 -7.59
CA LEU A 58 14.23 14.71 -6.66
C LEU A 58 13.06 14.32 -5.73
N PRO A 59 12.30 15.25 -5.13
CA PRO A 59 11.22 14.90 -4.21
C PRO A 59 10.07 14.14 -4.89
N ALA A 60 9.66 14.56 -6.09
CA ALA A 60 8.58 13.90 -6.84
C ALA A 60 8.97 12.46 -7.23
N ASN A 61 10.21 12.28 -7.67
CA ASN A 61 10.75 10.97 -8.05
C ASN A 61 10.87 10.00 -6.87
N ILE A 62 11.21 10.50 -5.67
CA ILE A 62 11.28 9.68 -4.45
C ILE A 62 9.87 9.24 -4.01
N ILE A 63 8.93 10.19 -3.95
CA ILE A 63 7.54 9.89 -3.59
C ILE A 63 6.96 8.83 -4.53
N GLN A 64 7.24 8.95 -5.83
CA GLN A 64 6.80 7.98 -6.82
C GLN A 64 7.49 6.62 -6.61
N SER A 65 8.80 6.59 -6.34
CA SER A 65 9.56 5.35 -6.19
C SER A 65 9.19 4.55 -4.93
N VAL A 66 8.89 5.21 -3.81
CA VAL A 66 8.65 4.54 -2.51
C VAL A 66 7.21 4.65 -2.01
N GLY A 67 6.33 5.25 -2.80
CA GLY A 67 4.92 5.47 -2.46
C GLY A 67 4.09 4.20 -2.26
N VAL A 68 4.60 3.00 -2.55
CA VAL A 68 3.86 1.74 -2.31
C VAL A 68 3.79 1.36 -0.82
N THR A 69 4.68 1.91 0.01
CA THR A 69 4.80 1.53 1.42
C THR A 69 3.53 1.80 2.25
N PRO A 70 2.94 3.01 2.22
CA PRO A 70 1.67 3.27 2.90
C PRO A 70 0.55 2.35 2.41
N LEU A 71 0.54 1.98 1.12
CA LEU A 71 -0.49 1.10 0.58
C LEU A 71 -0.41 -0.32 1.16
N ILE A 72 0.80 -0.89 1.29
CA ILE A 72 1.01 -2.21 1.94
C ILE A 72 0.61 -2.17 3.41
N LEU A 73 0.94 -1.10 4.14
CA LEU A 73 0.53 -0.92 5.54
C LEU A 73 -1.00 -0.76 5.68
N GLY A 74 -1.64 -0.10 4.71
CA GLY A 74 -3.09 -0.03 4.63
C GLY A 74 -3.72 -1.42 4.45
N LEU A 75 -3.12 -2.27 3.62
CA LEU A 75 -3.59 -3.64 3.39
C LEU A 75 -3.40 -4.53 4.62
N ASP A 76 -2.28 -4.41 5.33
CA ASP A 76 -2.05 -5.09 6.61
C ASP A 76 -3.12 -4.69 7.65
N GLY A 77 -3.42 -3.38 7.74
CA GLY A 77 -4.51 -2.87 8.56
C GLY A 77 -5.89 -3.45 8.17
N LEU A 78 -6.14 -3.63 6.87
CA LEU A 78 -7.40 -4.17 6.35
C LEU A 78 -7.53 -5.67 6.70
N VAL A 79 -6.43 -6.41 6.61
CA VAL A 79 -6.37 -7.82 7.03
C VAL A 79 -6.57 -7.92 8.54
N HIS A 80 -5.93 -7.06 9.32
CA HIS A 80 -6.12 -7.01 10.77
C HIS A 80 -7.59 -6.75 11.13
N GLU A 81 -8.21 -5.71 10.56
CA GLU A 81 -9.62 -5.37 10.81
C GLU A 81 -10.55 -6.52 10.40
N GLY A 82 -10.35 -7.10 9.21
CA GLY A 82 -11.13 -8.25 8.72
C GLY A 82 -11.05 -9.46 9.65
N ARG A 83 -9.86 -9.74 10.20
CA ARG A 83 -9.67 -10.81 11.20
C ARG A 83 -10.37 -10.51 12.51
N VAL A 84 -10.35 -9.27 13.00
CA VAL A 84 -11.04 -8.89 14.24
C VAL A 84 -12.54 -9.13 14.12
N TYR A 85 -13.15 -8.78 12.98
CA TYR A 85 -14.59 -9.03 12.77
C TYR A 85 -14.91 -10.52 12.54
N ARG A 86 -14.02 -11.28 11.90
CA ARG A 86 -14.22 -12.71 11.62
C ARG A 86 -13.93 -13.61 12.83
N ASN A 87 -13.01 -13.21 13.70
CA ASN A 87 -12.51 -13.98 14.84
C ASN A 87 -12.30 -13.08 16.09
N PRO A 88 -13.37 -12.58 16.73
CA PRO A 88 -13.25 -11.58 17.81
C PRO A 88 -12.53 -12.09 19.08
N PHE A 89 -12.59 -13.39 19.36
CA PHE A 89 -12.02 -13.99 20.58
C PHE A 89 -10.64 -14.65 20.37
N HIS A 90 -10.12 -14.67 19.14
CA HIS A 90 -8.93 -15.45 18.83
C HIS A 90 -7.72 -14.58 18.47
N GLY A 91 -6.66 -14.68 19.27
CA GLY A 91 -5.31 -14.25 18.89
C GLY A 91 -5.13 -12.75 18.69
N ARG A 92 -5.71 -11.89 19.55
CA ARG A 92 -5.51 -10.42 19.49
C ARG A 92 -4.02 -10.04 19.54
N ILE A 93 -3.24 -10.74 20.37
CA ILE A 93 -1.78 -10.57 20.44
C ILE A 93 -1.15 -10.86 19.09
N LEU A 94 -1.43 -12.02 18.49
CA LEU A 94 -0.89 -12.41 17.18
C LEU A 94 -1.25 -11.39 16.09
N GLY A 95 -2.50 -10.91 16.07
CA GLY A 95 -2.94 -9.89 15.12
C GLY A 95 -2.16 -8.58 15.23
N TRP A 96 -1.88 -8.12 16.45
CA TRP A 96 -1.08 -6.92 16.68
C TRP A 96 0.42 -7.15 16.46
N SER A 97 0.95 -8.33 16.79
CA SER A 97 2.34 -8.70 16.49
C SER A 97 2.62 -8.64 14.99
N VAL A 98 1.69 -9.12 14.16
CA VAL A 98 1.82 -9.05 12.69
C VAL A 98 1.80 -7.59 12.20
N VAL A 99 0.92 -6.76 12.75
CA VAL A 99 0.85 -5.34 12.39
C VAL A 99 2.13 -4.60 12.77
N THR A 100 2.60 -4.76 14.00
CA THR A 100 3.83 -4.12 14.47
C THR A 100 5.04 -4.64 13.68
N GLY A 101 5.14 -5.95 13.46
CA GLY A 101 6.23 -6.55 12.69
C GLY A 101 6.28 -6.06 11.25
N THR A 102 5.13 -6.00 10.56
CA THR A 102 5.03 -5.47 9.19
C THR A 102 5.40 -3.98 9.17
N THR A 103 4.91 -3.20 10.14
CA THR A 103 5.22 -1.76 10.23
C THR A 103 6.70 -1.51 10.43
N SER A 104 7.35 -2.21 11.35
CA SER A 104 8.79 -2.10 11.60
C SER A 104 9.60 -2.52 10.38
N LEU A 105 9.24 -3.64 9.73
CA LEU A 105 9.89 -4.11 8.51
C LEU A 105 9.78 -3.08 7.38
N MET A 106 8.59 -2.52 7.17
CA MET A 106 8.36 -1.50 6.14
C MET A 106 9.10 -0.20 6.44
N ALA A 107 9.23 0.20 7.70
CA ALA A 107 10.01 1.38 8.09
C ALA A 107 11.50 1.19 7.74
N ILE A 108 12.08 0.03 8.04
CA ILE A 108 13.47 -0.30 7.68
C ILE A 108 13.63 -0.31 6.16
N ALA A 109 12.71 -0.96 5.45
CA ALA A 109 12.75 -1.07 3.99
C ALA A 109 12.64 0.30 3.29
N LEU A 110 11.76 1.17 3.79
CA LEU A 110 11.58 2.55 3.36
C LEU A 110 12.86 3.37 3.59
N ALA A 111 13.44 3.29 4.79
CA ALA A 111 14.67 4.01 5.14
C ALA A 111 15.82 3.63 4.20
N LEU A 112 16.07 2.34 3.99
CA LEU A 112 17.12 1.85 3.09
C LEU A 112 16.88 2.25 1.62
N SER A 113 15.63 2.21 1.17
CA SER A 113 15.26 2.59 -0.20
C SER A 113 15.48 4.09 -0.43
N ILE A 114 15.06 4.93 0.52
CA ILE A 114 15.22 6.39 0.44
C ILE A 114 16.70 6.76 0.51
N THR A 115 17.45 6.27 1.50
CA THR A 115 18.87 6.62 1.64
C THR A 115 19.69 6.13 0.45
N GLY A 116 19.45 4.92 -0.04
CA GLY A 116 20.13 4.39 -1.22
C GLY A 116 19.84 5.19 -2.48
N SER A 117 18.56 5.48 -2.72
CA SER A 117 18.14 6.22 -3.93
C SER A 117 18.55 7.70 -3.90
N LEU A 118 18.45 8.38 -2.74
CA LEU A 118 18.89 9.77 -2.57
C LEU A 118 20.35 9.98 -2.95
N ASN A 119 21.25 9.17 -2.38
CA ASN A 119 22.69 9.29 -2.65
C ASN A 119 23.01 9.09 -4.15
N ILE A 120 22.24 8.23 -4.84
CA ILE A 120 22.40 8.00 -6.28
C ILE A 120 21.91 9.20 -7.08
N PHE A 121 20.76 9.78 -6.73
CA PHE A 121 20.19 10.89 -7.48
C PHE A 121 20.91 12.22 -7.25
N GLU A 122 21.48 12.44 -6.06
CA GLU A 122 22.29 13.63 -5.76
C GLU A 122 23.67 13.62 -6.45
N GLY A 123 24.02 12.54 -7.16
CA GLY A 123 25.32 12.43 -7.83
C GLY A 123 26.48 12.15 -6.88
N HIS A 124 26.19 11.77 -5.63
CA HIS A 124 27.17 11.38 -4.62
C HIS A 124 26.99 9.90 -4.20
N PRO A 125 26.99 8.94 -5.15
CA PRO A 125 26.76 7.54 -4.82
C PRO A 125 27.90 7.02 -3.94
N LYS A 126 27.56 6.54 -2.74
CA LYS A 126 28.47 5.79 -1.89
C LYS A 126 28.60 4.36 -2.44
N PRO A 127 29.68 3.63 -2.13
CA PRO A 127 29.84 2.24 -2.56
C PRO A 127 28.62 1.36 -2.24
N ASP A 128 27.98 1.61 -1.09
CA ASP A 128 26.85 0.82 -0.61
C ASP A 128 25.47 1.37 -1.03
N SER A 129 25.38 2.52 -1.71
CA SER A 129 24.09 3.16 -2.00
C SER A 129 23.18 2.30 -2.87
N LEU A 130 23.74 1.63 -3.88
CA LEU A 130 23.00 0.69 -4.72
C LEU A 130 22.56 -0.55 -3.93
N THR A 131 23.44 -1.05 -3.06
CA THR A 131 23.14 -2.19 -2.18
C THR A 131 22.00 -1.85 -1.22
N GLN A 132 22.01 -0.66 -0.62
CA GLN A 132 20.94 -0.17 0.25
C GLN A 132 19.62 -0.05 -0.50
N TRP A 133 19.62 0.49 -1.71
CA TRP A 133 18.41 0.60 -2.52
C TRP A 133 17.84 -0.78 -2.92
N LYS A 134 18.72 -1.70 -3.35
CA LYS A 134 18.34 -3.10 -3.63
C LYS A 134 17.79 -3.79 -2.39
N ALA A 135 18.48 -3.67 -1.26
CA ALA A 135 18.06 -4.28 0.01
C ALA A 135 16.69 -3.77 0.45
N GLY A 136 16.47 -2.45 0.43
CA GLY A 136 15.18 -1.85 0.75
C GLY A 136 14.06 -2.36 -0.17
N THR A 137 14.32 -2.43 -1.48
CA THR A 137 13.34 -2.92 -2.46
C THR A 137 13.02 -4.41 -2.25
N VAL A 138 14.02 -5.24 -1.94
CA VAL A 138 13.82 -6.67 -1.62
C VAL A 138 13.03 -6.82 -0.32
N LEU A 139 13.28 -6.02 0.70
CA LEU A 139 12.53 -6.05 1.95
C LEU A 139 11.05 -5.67 1.75
N ILE A 140 10.75 -4.69 0.88
CA ILE A 140 9.37 -4.38 0.48
C ILE A 140 8.72 -5.60 -0.19
N ALA A 141 9.45 -6.31 -1.06
CA ALA A 141 8.94 -7.50 -1.73
C ALA A 141 8.66 -8.66 -0.76
N VAL A 142 9.55 -8.87 0.23
CA VAL A 142 9.36 -9.85 1.30
C VAL A 142 8.14 -9.49 2.16
N ALA A 143 7.99 -8.22 2.53
CA ALA A 143 6.83 -7.75 3.29
C ALA A 143 5.51 -7.99 2.54
N TRP A 144 5.49 -7.69 1.23
CA TRP A 144 4.35 -7.97 0.37
C TRP A 144 4.03 -9.48 0.29
N ALA A 145 5.04 -10.33 0.06
CA ALA A 145 4.82 -11.78 -0.03
C ALA A 145 4.30 -12.36 1.29
N PHE A 146 4.84 -11.89 2.41
CA PHE A 146 4.34 -12.21 3.74
C PHE A 146 2.88 -11.78 3.92
N GLN A 147 2.50 -10.58 3.47
CA GLN A 147 1.11 -10.10 3.53
C GLN A 147 0.15 -10.91 2.65
N VAL A 148 0.59 -11.34 1.46
CA VAL A 148 -0.20 -12.27 0.62
C VAL A 148 -0.46 -13.57 1.35
N PHE A 149 0.59 -14.18 1.91
CA PHE A 149 0.46 -15.42 2.68
C PHE A 149 -0.43 -15.24 3.90
N TRP A 150 -0.24 -14.14 4.64
CA TRP A 150 -1.03 -13.84 5.84
C TRP A 150 -2.50 -13.60 5.52
N SER A 151 -2.81 -12.87 4.45
CA SER A 151 -4.18 -12.64 3.98
C SER A 151 -4.85 -13.96 3.55
N LEU A 152 -4.14 -14.80 2.78
CA LEU A 152 -4.63 -16.11 2.37
C LEU A 152 -4.87 -17.04 3.56
N PHE A 153 -3.92 -17.11 4.50
CA PHE A 153 -4.08 -17.87 5.74
C PHE A 153 -5.29 -17.39 6.56
N SER A 154 -5.51 -16.07 6.61
CA SER A 154 -6.65 -15.46 7.29
C SER A 154 -7.99 -15.84 6.65
N LEU A 155 -8.04 -15.93 5.32
CA LEU A 155 -9.22 -16.36 4.56
C LEU A 155 -9.51 -17.85 4.72
N LEU A 156 -8.47 -18.68 4.73
CA LEU A 156 -8.57 -20.14 4.81
C LEU A 156 -8.80 -20.65 6.24
N SER A 157 -8.45 -19.86 7.27
CA SER A 157 -8.69 -20.25 8.65
C SER A 157 -10.20 -20.43 8.90
N GLY A 158 -10.64 -21.70 8.92
CA GLY A 158 -12.03 -22.12 9.14
C GLY A 158 -12.53 -21.88 10.56
N LYS A 159 -11.72 -21.25 11.42
CA LYS A 159 -12.02 -20.91 12.81
C LYS A 159 -12.99 -19.74 12.98
N GLY A 160 -13.39 -19.10 11.87
CA GLY A 160 -14.37 -18.01 11.91
C GLY A 160 -15.75 -18.49 12.30
N MET A 161 -16.36 -17.81 13.29
CA MET A 161 -17.74 -18.05 13.68
C MET A 161 -18.65 -17.57 12.54
N LYS A 162 -19.03 -18.48 11.63
CA LYS A 162 -19.87 -18.18 10.46
C LYS A 162 -21.21 -17.51 10.81
N GLY A 163 -21.68 -17.68 12.05
CA GLY A 163 -22.89 -17.03 12.59
C GLY A 163 -22.67 -15.67 13.26
N ALA A 164 -21.43 -15.18 13.39
CA ALA A 164 -21.19 -13.88 14.00
C ALA A 164 -21.70 -12.75 13.07
N PRO A 165 -22.37 -11.71 13.61
CA PRO A 165 -22.92 -10.61 12.80
C PRO A 165 -21.90 -9.91 11.89
N GLY A 166 -20.62 -9.91 12.30
CA GLY A 166 -19.50 -9.31 11.54
C GLY A 166 -18.79 -10.24 10.55
N TYR A 167 -19.13 -11.53 10.47
CA TYR A 167 -18.37 -12.53 9.69
C TYR A 167 -18.34 -12.22 8.19
N HIS A 168 -19.49 -11.88 7.61
CA HIS A 168 -19.61 -11.58 6.18
C HIS A 168 -18.85 -10.31 5.81
N GLY A 169 -18.92 -9.28 6.67
CA GLY A 169 -18.17 -8.04 6.49
C GLY A 169 -16.66 -8.23 6.64
N GLY A 170 -16.22 -8.94 7.67
CA GLY A 170 -14.81 -9.27 7.86
C GLY A 170 -14.24 -10.10 6.71
N THR A 171 -15.04 -11.01 6.14
CA THR A 171 -14.65 -11.77 4.95
C THR A 171 -14.56 -10.88 3.71
N ALA A 172 -15.47 -9.92 3.52
CA ALA A 172 -15.37 -8.95 2.44
C ALA A 172 -14.12 -8.06 2.56
N LEU A 173 -13.74 -7.64 3.77
CA LEU A 173 -12.49 -6.92 4.03
C LEU A 173 -11.27 -7.75 3.63
N LEU A 174 -11.21 -9.03 4.03
CA LEU A 174 -10.10 -9.92 3.71
C LEU A 174 -10.00 -10.22 2.20
N GLN A 175 -11.13 -10.47 1.53
CA GLN A 175 -11.17 -10.67 0.08
C GLN A 175 -10.72 -9.42 -0.66
N GLY A 176 -11.20 -8.25 -0.23
CA GLY A 176 -10.76 -6.96 -0.74
C GLY A 176 -9.26 -6.74 -0.59
N ALA A 177 -8.71 -7.03 0.59
CA ALA A 177 -7.28 -6.95 0.85
C ALA A 177 -6.49 -7.89 -0.07
N PHE A 178 -6.95 -9.14 -0.25
CA PHE A 178 -6.29 -10.11 -1.13
C PHE A 178 -6.28 -9.65 -2.59
N VAL A 179 -7.41 -9.17 -3.11
CA VAL A 179 -7.49 -8.63 -4.49
C VAL A 179 -6.57 -7.43 -4.66
N ALA A 180 -6.56 -6.49 -3.72
CA ALA A 180 -5.68 -5.32 -3.77
C ALA A 180 -4.20 -5.71 -3.67
N LEU A 181 -3.84 -6.74 -2.90
CA LEU A 181 -2.48 -7.29 -2.82
C LEU A 181 -1.99 -7.85 -4.17
N LEU A 182 -2.88 -8.38 -5.01
CA LEU A 182 -2.50 -8.84 -6.37
C LEU A 182 -2.07 -7.67 -7.25
N PHE A 183 -2.82 -6.56 -7.22
CA PHE A 183 -2.43 -5.35 -7.94
C PHE A 183 -1.14 -4.74 -7.39
N VAL A 184 -1.00 -4.65 -6.06
CA VAL A 184 0.25 -4.19 -5.44
C VAL A 184 1.43 -5.09 -5.82
N GLY A 185 1.21 -6.39 -5.99
CA GLY A 185 2.23 -7.33 -6.45
C GLY A 185 2.87 -6.94 -7.77
N VAL A 186 2.07 -6.50 -8.76
CA VAL A 186 2.58 -6.00 -10.05
C VAL A 186 3.57 -4.84 -9.84
N ARG A 187 3.19 -3.87 -9.00
CA ARG A 187 4.02 -2.70 -8.68
C ARG A 187 5.31 -3.06 -7.95
N VAL A 188 5.23 -4.00 -7.01
CA VAL A 188 6.36 -4.47 -6.19
C VAL A 188 7.36 -5.23 -7.07
N ILE A 189 6.87 -6.16 -7.89
CA ILE A 189 7.70 -6.92 -8.83
C ILE A 189 8.37 -5.98 -9.83
N TYR A 190 7.63 -5.03 -10.39
CA TYR A 190 8.20 -4.00 -11.28
C TYR A 190 9.32 -3.22 -10.59
N GLY A 191 9.11 -2.75 -9.36
CA GLY A 191 10.12 -2.05 -8.58
C GLY A 191 11.38 -2.89 -8.39
N MET A 192 11.22 -4.16 -8.01
CA MET A 192 12.33 -5.09 -7.84
C MET A 192 13.11 -5.33 -9.15
N VAL A 193 12.41 -5.62 -10.25
CA VAL A 193 13.04 -5.83 -11.56
C VAL A 193 13.79 -4.57 -11.99
N SER A 194 13.19 -3.40 -11.81
CA SER A 194 13.77 -2.11 -12.19
C SER A 194 15.09 -1.84 -11.46
N VAL A 195 15.11 -2.00 -10.13
CA VAL A 195 16.31 -1.74 -9.30
C VAL A 195 17.38 -2.83 -9.49
N CYS A 196 16.98 -4.10 -9.66
CA CYS A 196 17.92 -5.21 -9.84
C CYS A 196 18.57 -5.24 -11.22
N THR A 197 17.80 -4.96 -12.29
CA THR A 197 18.31 -5.00 -13.67
C THR A 197 19.03 -3.73 -14.09
N GLN A 198 18.79 -2.61 -13.41
CA GLN A 198 19.35 -1.28 -13.72
C GLN A 198 19.12 -0.83 -15.18
N ARG A 199 18.15 -1.43 -15.89
CA ARG A 199 17.84 -1.06 -17.26
C ARG A 199 17.13 0.29 -17.30
N ARG A 200 17.67 1.22 -18.10
CA ARG A 200 17.13 2.58 -18.24
C ARG A 200 15.67 2.58 -18.72
N ASP A 201 15.31 1.66 -19.61
CA ASP A 201 13.95 1.51 -20.17
C ASP A 201 12.90 1.08 -19.13
N LEU A 202 13.35 0.39 -18.07
CA LEU A 202 12.53 -0.11 -16.97
C LEU A 202 12.62 0.79 -15.73
N SER A 203 13.34 1.91 -15.80
CA SER A 203 13.50 2.81 -14.67
C SER A 203 12.14 3.43 -14.30
N PRO A 204 11.79 3.56 -13.00
CA PRO A 204 10.55 4.18 -12.58
C PRO A 204 10.52 5.68 -12.87
N ILE A 205 11.68 6.25 -13.23
CA ILE A 205 11.92 7.67 -13.47
C ILE A 205 12.18 7.92 -14.96
N TYR A 206 13.13 7.17 -15.55
CA TYR A 206 13.57 7.37 -16.93
C TYR A 206 12.94 6.40 -17.94
N GLY A 207 12.18 5.41 -17.47
CA GLY A 207 11.53 4.42 -18.33
C GLY A 207 10.40 5.02 -19.15
N SER A 208 9.93 4.24 -20.12
CA SER A 208 8.85 4.70 -21.01
C SER A 208 7.57 5.06 -20.24
N ILE A 209 6.83 6.05 -20.74
CA ILE A 209 5.59 6.51 -20.11
C ILE A 209 4.60 5.34 -20.00
N SER A 210 4.47 4.51 -21.04
CA SER A 210 3.58 3.35 -21.04
C SER A 210 3.91 2.35 -19.94
N VAL A 211 5.19 2.05 -19.73
CA VAL A 211 5.65 1.15 -18.66
C VAL A 211 5.30 1.72 -17.29
N ARG A 212 5.53 3.02 -17.06
CA ARG A 212 5.21 3.68 -15.79
C ARG A 212 3.70 3.74 -15.55
N VAL A 213 2.89 4.00 -16.57
CA VAL A 213 1.43 4.02 -16.42
C VAL A 213 0.89 2.64 -16.08
N ILE A 214 1.33 1.60 -16.80
CA ILE A 214 0.78 0.24 -16.69
C ILE A 214 1.31 -0.50 -15.47
N LEU A 215 2.60 -0.37 -15.15
CA LEU A 215 3.26 -1.16 -14.10
C LEU A 215 3.41 -0.42 -12.77
N MET A 216 3.23 0.90 -12.77
CA MET A 216 3.32 1.71 -11.55
C MET A 216 1.99 2.35 -11.17
N PHE A 217 1.44 3.25 -11.98
CA PHE A 217 0.22 3.99 -11.63
C PHE A 217 -1.03 3.10 -11.57
N LEU A 218 -1.30 2.33 -12.63
CA LEU A 218 -2.54 1.56 -12.76
C LEU A 218 -2.73 0.53 -11.63
N PRO A 219 -1.73 -0.27 -11.24
CA PRO A 219 -1.92 -1.26 -10.18
C PRO A 219 -2.14 -0.59 -8.81
N GLU A 220 -1.47 0.53 -8.56
CA GLU A 220 -1.63 1.30 -7.33
C GLU A 220 -3.02 1.95 -7.24
N ALA A 221 -3.51 2.52 -8.35
CA ALA A 221 -4.85 3.08 -8.43
C ALA A 221 -5.94 2.01 -8.25
N LEU A 222 -5.80 0.86 -8.91
CA LEU A 222 -6.74 -0.26 -8.78
C LEU A 222 -6.77 -0.82 -7.36
N ALA A 223 -5.62 -0.93 -6.70
CA ALA A 223 -5.54 -1.33 -5.29
C ALA A 223 -6.26 -0.31 -4.39
N ALA A 224 -5.99 0.98 -4.56
CA ALA A 224 -6.63 2.04 -3.77
C ALA A 224 -8.16 2.09 -3.99
N ILE A 225 -8.61 1.97 -5.24
CA ILE A 225 -10.04 1.88 -5.57
C ILE A 225 -10.67 0.65 -4.92
N THR A 226 -10.02 -0.52 -5.00
CA THR A 226 -10.51 -1.75 -4.37
C THR A 226 -10.67 -1.58 -2.86
N MET A 227 -9.67 -1.00 -2.19
CA MET A 227 -9.73 -0.71 -0.76
C MET A 227 -10.88 0.26 -0.43
N THR A 228 -11.04 1.33 -1.20
CA THR A 228 -12.14 2.30 -1.00
C THR A 228 -13.51 1.68 -1.19
N LEU A 229 -13.72 0.88 -2.24
CA LEU A 229 -15.00 0.20 -2.50
C LEU A 229 -15.37 -0.76 -1.36
N VAL A 230 -14.39 -1.52 -0.89
CA VAL A 230 -14.54 -2.46 0.23
C VAL A 230 -14.82 -1.70 1.52
N GLY A 231 -14.16 -0.55 1.74
CA GLY A 231 -14.47 0.36 2.84
C GLY A 231 -15.91 0.85 2.80
N ILE A 232 -16.36 1.40 1.66
CA ILE A 232 -17.76 1.86 1.51
C ILE A 232 -18.75 0.73 1.81
N ARG A 233 -18.49 -0.49 1.30
CA ARG A 233 -19.36 -1.66 1.53
C ARG A 233 -19.42 -2.09 3.00
N THR A 234 -18.34 -1.88 3.76
CA THR A 234 -18.19 -2.39 5.13
C THR A 234 -18.41 -1.32 6.22
N ARG A 235 -18.82 -0.11 5.83
CA ARG A 235 -19.08 1.02 6.75
C ARG A 235 -20.06 0.72 7.90
N HIS A 236 -20.99 -0.22 7.69
CA HIS A 236 -22.02 -0.57 8.68
C HIS A 236 -21.54 -1.55 9.76
N LEU A 237 -20.35 -2.15 9.62
CA LEU A 237 -19.86 -3.16 10.56
C LEU A 237 -19.67 -2.63 11.98
N ARG A 238 -19.41 -1.33 12.14
CA ARG A 238 -19.34 -0.68 13.45
C ARG A 238 -20.66 -0.75 14.21
N GLN A 239 -21.79 -0.46 13.55
CA GLN A 239 -23.12 -0.50 14.20
C GLN A 239 -23.42 -1.91 14.70
N THR A 240 -22.98 -2.90 13.94
CA THR A 240 -23.14 -4.32 14.25
C THR A 240 -22.32 -4.74 15.48
N LYS A 241 -21.11 -4.19 15.65
CA LYS A 241 -20.25 -4.44 16.82
C LYS A 241 -20.73 -3.78 18.11
N LEU A 242 -21.43 -2.65 18.01
CA LEU A 242 -21.98 -1.95 19.18
C LEU A 242 -23.30 -2.58 19.68
N ALA A 243 -23.97 -3.36 18.83
CA ALA A 243 -25.23 -4.03 19.15
C ALA A 243 -25.04 -5.47 19.69
N SER A 244 -23.81 -5.98 19.74
CA SER A 244 -23.42 -7.32 20.22
C SER A 244 -22.64 -7.23 21.51
#